data_AF-A0A3M0G1D9-F1
#
_entry.id   AF-A0A3M0G1D9-F1
#
_cell.length_a   1.000
_cell.length_b   1.000
_cell.length_c   1.000
_cell.angle_alpha   90.00
_cell.angle_beta   90.00
_cell.angle_gamma   90.00
#
_symmetry.space_group_name_H-M   'P 1'
#
loop_
_entity.id
_entity.type
_entity.pdbx_description
1 polymer ?
#
loop_
_entity_poly.entity_id
_entity_poly.type
_entity_poly.pdbx_seq_one_letter_code
_entity_poly.pdbx_strand_id
1 'polypeptide(L)'
;MNTTLSKHTEARRPLEAVLESGPADRWSAQSPCEHWSARDVVRHLIDTQREFLTASLTDEELDVMDSLAQAYGDVLYTEGVCKPEVECASGDDRQARVLAKLGRRA
;
A
#
# COMPACT_ATOMS: atom_id res chain seq x y z
N MET A 1 7.07 16.76 11.44
CA MET A 1 7.46 16.41 10.06
C MET A 1 6.73 15.12 9.68
N ASN A 2 5.86 15.13 8.68
CA ASN A 2 5.08 13.94 8.31
C ASN A 2 5.98 12.94 7.57
N THR A 3 6.48 11.94 8.29
CA THR A 3 7.46 10.97 7.79
C THR A 3 6.95 10.15 6.61
N THR A 4 5.64 9.91 6.54
CA THR A 4 4.98 9.22 5.42
C THR A 4 5.01 10.06 4.15
N LEU A 5 4.65 11.34 4.24
CA LEU A 5 4.70 12.27 3.10
C LEU A 5 6.12 12.41 2.53
N SER A 6 7.12 12.55 3.40
CA SER A 6 8.52 12.62 2.99
C SER A 6 8.94 11.37 2.22
N LYS A 7 8.63 10.17 2.74
CA LYS A 7 8.94 8.90 2.06
C LYS A 7 8.26 8.79 0.70
N HIS A 8 6.98 9.13 0.59
CA HIS A 8 6.27 9.12 -0.69
C HIS A 8 6.88 10.10 -1.68
N THR A 9 7.26 11.30 -1.22
CA THR A 9 7.89 12.31 -2.06
C THR A 9 9.22 11.80 -2.59
N GLU A 10 10.05 11.21 -1.74
CA GLU A 10 11.34 10.65 -2.12
C GLU A 10 11.22 9.49 -3.11
N ALA A 11 10.29 8.56 -2.86
CA ALA A 11 10.06 7.38 -3.69
C ALA A 11 9.50 7.72 -5.09
N ARG A 12 8.76 8.83 -5.21
CA ARG A 12 8.17 9.26 -6.48
C ARG A 12 9.19 9.88 -7.43
N ARG A 13 10.24 10.55 -6.92
CA ARG A 13 11.21 11.31 -7.73
C ARG A 13 11.81 10.53 -8.91
N PRO A 14 12.27 9.27 -8.76
CA PRO A 14 12.84 8.54 -9.89
C PRO A 14 11.82 8.26 -11.00
N LEU A 15 10.58 7.94 -10.65
CA LEU A 15 9.49 7.74 -11.62
C LEU A 15 9.24 9.03 -12.40
N GLU A 16 9.18 10.15 -11.70
CA GLU A 16 9.02 11.49 -12.28
C GLU A 16 10.09 11.80 -13.31
N ALA A 17 11.35 11.62 -12.95
CA ALA A 17 12.48 11.86 -13.84
C ALA A 17 12.41 11.00 -15.11
N VAL A 18 11.97 9.75 -15.00
CA VAL A 18 11.78 8.86 -16.16
C VAL A 18 10.66 9.37 -17.06
N LEU A 19 9.51 9.73 -16.48
CA LEU A 19 8.35 10.23 -17.24
C LEU A 19 8.65 11.56 -17.95
N GLU A 20 9.40 12.46 -17.31
CA GLU A 20 9.81 13.76 -17.88
C GLU A 20 10.85 13.62 -19.01
N SER A 21 11.72 12.61 -18.93
CA SER A 21 12.75 12.36 -19.94
C SER A 21 12.24 11.71 -21.24
N GLY A 22 11.05 11.12 -21.19
CA GLY A 22 10.50 10.30 -22.27
C GLY A 22 9.91 11.10 -23.43
N PRO A 23 10.12 10.69 -24.69
CA PRO A 23 9.42 11.28 -25.83
C PRO A 23 7.90 11.06 -25.69
N ALA A 24 7.11 12.12 -25.90
CA ALA A 24 5.66 12.09 -25.73
C ALA A 24 4.93 11.10 -26.68
N ASP A 25 5.56 10.67 -27.76
CA ASP A 25 5.02 9.73 -28.75
C ASP A 25 5.30 8.26 -28.41
N ARG A 26 6.00 7.96 -27.30
CA ARG A 26 6.43 6.59 -26.94
C ARG A 26 5.52 5.85 -25.96
N TRP A 27 4.38 6.42 -25.60
CA TRP A 27 3.44 5.79 -24.66
C TRP A 27 2.90 4.41 -25.08
N SER A 28 2.93 4.09 -26.37
CA SER A 28 2.55 2.76 -26.91
C SER A 28 3.72 1.78 -27.01
N ALA A 29 4.96 2.18 -26.68
CA ALA A 29 6.12 1.30 -26.75
C ALA A 29 6.01 0.17 -25.71
N GLN A 30 6.46 -1.02 -26.09
CA GLN A 30 6.46 -2.20 -25.22
C GLN A 30 7.36 -1.97 -24.01
N SER A 31 6.84 -2.26 -22.82
CA SER A 31 7.57 -2.28 -21.56
C SER A 31 8.22 -3.65 -21.31
N PRO A 32 9.14 -3.77 -20.34
CA PRO A 32 9.68 -5.06 -19.91
C PRO A 32 8.61 -6.01 -19.33
N CYS A 33 7.47 -5.49 -18.87
CA CYS A 33 6.33 -6.31 -18.50
C CYS A 33 5.67 -6.83 -19.78
N GLU A 34 5.64 -8.16 -19.94
CA GLU A 34 5.06 -8.82 -21.11
C GLU A 34 3.64 -8.28 -21.38
N HIS A 35 3.38 -7.99 -22.65
CA HIS A 35 2.10 -7.47 -23.14
C HIS A 35 1.69 -6.07 -22.66
N TRP A 36 2.50 -5.37 -21.88
CA TRP A 36 2.18 -4.01 -21.42
C TRP A 36 2.97 -2.96 -22.17
N SER A 37 2.29 -1.92 -22.64
CA SER A 37 2.93 -0.69 -23.09
C SER A 37 3.38 0.17 -21.90
N ALA A 38 4.20 1.20 -22.16
CA ALA A 38 4.54 2.21 -21.15
C ALA A 38 3.29 2.84 -20.50
N ARG A 39 2.22 3.05 -21.28
CA ARG A 39 0.94 3.56 -20.76
C ARG A 39 0.28 2.58 -19.80
N ASP A 40 0.35 1.28 -20.08
CA ASP A 40 -0.29 0.26 -19.26
C ASP A 40 0.41 0.14 -17.90
N VAL A 41 1.74 0.25 -17.85
CA VAL A 41 2.51 0.31 -16.60
C VAL A 41 2.06 1.50 -15.74
N VAL A 42 1.97 2.70 -16.33
CA VAL A 42 1.57 3.91 -15.59
C VAL A 42 0.10 3.84 -15.16
N ARG A 43 -0.77 3.27 -16.00
CA ARG A 43 -2.16 3.02 -15.63
C ARG A 43 -2.25 2.09 -14.42
N HIS A 44 -1.56 0.96 -14.46
CA HIS A 44 -1.52 0.01 -13.34
C HIS A 44 -1.04 0.69 -12.04
N LEU A 45 0.04 1.47 -12.12
CA LEU A 45 0.56 2.22 -10.97
C LEU A 45 -0.47 3.20 -10.38
N ILE A 46 -1.19 3.95 -11.23
CA ILE A 46 -2.22 4.90 -10.79
C ILE A 46 -3.42 4.17 -10.21
N ASP A 47 -3.84 3.06 -10.81
CA ASP A 47 -5.00 2.30 -10.34
C ASP A 47 -4.73 1.67 -8.96
N THR A 48 -3.53 1.12 -8.72
CA THR A 48 -3.13 0.66 -7.39
C THR A 48 -3.08 1.80 -6.36
N GLN A 49 -2.62 2.99 -6.74
CA GLN A 49 -2.67 4.15 -5.83
C GLN A 49 -4.09 4.56 -5.50
N ARG A 50 -5.00 4.52 -6.48
CA ARG A 50 -6.43 4.82 -6.26
C ARG A 50 -7.03 3.79 -5.31
N GLU A 51 -6.83 2.50 -5.58
CA GLU A 51 -7.30 1.42 -4.71
C GLU A 51 -6.85 1.64 -3.27
N PHE A 52 -5.57 1.94 -3.05
CA PHE A 52 -5.05 2.24 -1.70
C PHE A 52 -5.73 3.47 -1.06
N LEU A 53 -5.89 4.56 -1.81
CA LEU A 53 -6.47 5.81 -1.29
C LEU A 53 -7.97 5.70 -1.02
N THR A 54 -8.67 4.79 -1.69
CA THR A 54 -10.12 4.59 -1.53
C THR A 54 -10.45 3.31 -0.75
N ALA A 55 -9.44 2.55 -0.32
CA ALA A 55 -9.65 1.30 0.40
C ALA A 55 -10.29 1.56 1.77
N SER A 56 -11.56 1.20 1.88
CA SER A 56 -12.22 0.90 3.15
C SER A 56 -12.65 -0.56 3.07
N LEU A 57 -12.13 -1.38 3.96
CA LEU A 57 -12.53 -2.77 4.06
C LEU A 57 -13.94 -2.85 4.64
N THR A 58 -14.72 -3.77 4.12
CA THR A 58 -16.01 -4.15 4.69
C THR A 58 -15.81 -4.85 6.03
N ASP A 59 -16.88 -4.93 6.81
CA ASP A 59 -16.88 -5.68 8.07
C ASP A 59 -16.48 -7.15 7.89
N GLU A 60 -16.93 -7.79 6.80
CA GLU A 60 -16.62 -9.19 6.48
C GLU A 60 -15.14 -9.39 6.12
N GLU A 61 -14.56 -8.48 5.35
CA GLU A 61 -13.12 -8.51 5.04
C GLU A 61 -12.27 -8.28 6.29
N LEU A 62 -12.71 -7.36 7.17
CA LEU A 62 -12.07 -7.13 8.46
C LEU A 62 -12.14 -8.35 9.37
N ASP A 63 -13.24 -9.12 9.34
CA ASP A 63 -13.36 -10.39 10.05
C ASP A 63 -12.36 -11.43 9.56
N VAL A 64 -12.18 -11.54 8.25
CA VAL A 64 -11.18 -12.44 7.67
C VAL A 64 -9.77 -12.03 8.10
N MET A 65 -9.44 -10.74 8.02
CA MET A 65 -8.13 -10.24 8.43
C MET A 65 -7.87 -10.46 9.93
N ASP A 66 -8.85 -10.18 10.78
CA ASP A 66 -8.73 -10.36 12.23
C ASP A 66 -8.56 -11.84 12.61
N SER A 67 -9.36 -12.71 11.99
CA SER A 67 -9.28 -14.15 12.17
C SER A 67 -7.92 -14.71 11.74
N LEU A 68 -7.39 -14.26 10.60
CA LEU A 68 -6.05 -14.65 10.14
C LEU A 68 -4.97 -14.17 11.10
N ALA A 69 -5.01 -12.90 11.53
CA ALA A 69 -4.06 -12.37 12.50
C ALA A 69 -4.07 -13.18 13.81
N GLN A 70 -5.26 -13.54 14.31
CA GLN A 70 -5.41 -14.37 15.49
C GLN A 70 -4.88 -15.81 15.28
N ALA A 71 -5.11 -16.39 14.10
CA ALA A 71 -4.63 -17.73 13.77
C ALA A 71 -3.09 -17.82 13.70
N TYR A 72 -2.43 -16.75 13.23
CA TYR A 72 -0.96 -16.68 13.25
C TYR A 72 -0.38 -16.49 14.66
N GLY A 73 -1.11 -15.83 15.56
CA GLY A 73 -0.68 -15.61 16.95
C GLY A 73 0.69 -14.95 17.03
N ASP A 74 1.56 -15.46 17.90
CA ASP A 74 2.89 -14.88 18.15
C ASP A 74 3.81 -14.86 16.92
N VAL A 75 3.58 -15.75 15.94
CA VAL A 75 4.36 -15.81 14.69
C VAL A 75 4.28 -14.49 13.92
N LEU A 76 3.15 -13.79 14.00
CA LEU A 76 2.93 -12.50 13.35
C LEU A 76 4.01 -11.47 13.71
N TYR A 77 4.61 -11.57 14.90
CA TYR A 77 5.58 -10.61 15.42
C TYR A 77 7.04 -11.10 15.32
N THR A 78 7.25 -12.28 14.74
CA THR A 78 8.58 -12.80 14.48
C THR A 78 9.14 -12.24 13.17
N GLU A 79 10.48 -12.22 13.05
CA GLU A 79 11.21 -12.04 11.78
C GLU A 79 10.79 -10.84 10.88
N GLY A 80 10.25 -9.78 11.47
CA GLY A 80 9.86 -8.57 10.74
C GLY A 80 8.58 -8.70 9.90
N VAL A 81 7.78 -9.75 10.13
CA VAL A 81 6.46 -9.94 9.49
C VAL A 81 5.53 -8.77 9.83
N CYS A 82 5.21 -8.60 11.10
CA CYS A 82 4.59 -7.39 11.64
C CYS A 82 5.46 -6.79 12.74
N LYS A 83 5.23 -5.50 13.01
CA LYS A 83 5.73 -4.88 14.25
C LYS A 83 4.84 -5.35 15.41
N PRO A 84 5.31 -5.28 16.67
CA PRO A 84 4.45 -5.52 17.82
C PRO A 84 3.14 -4.73 17.72
N GLU A 85 2.06 -5.33 18.22
CA GLU A 85 0.75 -4.69 18.31
C GLU A 85 0.86 -3.32 18.99
N VAL A 86 0.10 -2.36 18.48
CA VAL A 86 0.06 -0.99 19.02
C VAL A 86 -1.27 -0.75 19.73
N GLU A 87 -1.25 0.01 20.82
CA GLU A 87 -2.49 0.41 21.48
C GLU A 87 -3.35 1.30 20.55
N CYS A 88 -4.64 0.97 20.49
CA CYS A 88 -5.67 1.78 19.84
C CYS A 88 -6.10 2.96 20.72
N ALA A 89 -6.45 4.07 20.09
CA ALA A 89 -7.07 5.20 20.77
C ALA A 89 -8.56 4.95 21.03
N SER A 90 -9.10 5.63 22.06
CA SER A 90 -10.54 5.64 22.32
C SER A 90 -11.28 6.30 21.16
N GLY A 91 -12.05 5.51 20.42
CA GLY A 91 -12.80 5.97 19.24
C GLY A 91 -12.26 5.43 17.90
N ASP A 92 -11.15 4.69 17.91
CA ASP A 92 -10.64 4.02 16.70
C ASP A 92 -11.70 3.10 16.10
N ASP A 93 -11.90 3.22 14.79
CA ASP A 93 -12.82 2.37 14.05
C ASP A 93 -12.31 0.92 13.93
N ARG A 94 -13.11 0.04 13.32
CA ARG A 94 -12.77 -1.37 13.23
C ARG A 94 -11.50 -1.61 12.41
N GLN A 95 -11.31 -0.88 11.33
CA GLN A 95 -10.13 -1.02 10.47
C GLN A 95 -8.87 -0.54 11.19
N ALA A 96 -8.96 0.55 11.94
CA ALA A 96 -7.88 1.04 12.80
C ALA A 96 -7.48 -0.01 13.86
N ARG A 97 -8.44 -0.71 14.46
CA ARG A 97 -8.15 -1.80 15.42
C ARG A 97 -7.48 -3.01 14.79
N VAL A 98 -7.89 -3.42 13.58
CA VAL A 98 -7.22 -4.52 12.85
C VAL A 98 -5.80 -4.10 12.44
N LEU A 99 -5.60 -2.86 11.98
CA LEU A 99 -4.28 -2.31 11.69
C LEU A 99 -3.38 -2.30 12.93
N ALA A 100 -3.94 -1.99 14.10
CA ALA A 100 -3.22 -1.96 15.36
C ALA A 100 -2.63 -3.33 15.73
N LYS A 101 -3.41 -4.41 15.55
CA LYS A 101 -2.93 -5.80 15.68
C LYS A 101 -1.79 -6.12 14.71
N LEU A 102 -1.80 -5.53 13.51
CA LEU A 102 -0.73 -5.66 12.52
C LEU A 102 0.45 -4.69 12.78
N GLY A 103 0.50 -4.05 13.95
CA GLY A 103 1.54 -3.11 14.36
C GLY A 103 1.56 -1.82 13.51
N ARG A 104 0.38 -1.37 13.07
CA ARG A 104 0.17 -0.16 12.25
C ARG A 104 -0.84 0.77 12.91
N ARG A 105 -0.72 2.07 12.66
CA ARG A 105 -1.75 3.06 12.99
C ARG A 105 -2.36 3.59 11.70
N ALA A 106 -3.68 3.80 11.72
CA ALA A 106 -4.40 4.51 10.66
C ALA A 106 -4.00 5.99 10.61
#